data_AF-A0A4Y6KPI8-F1
#
_entry.id   AF-A0A4Y6KPI8-F1
#
_cell.length_a   1.000
_cell.length_b   1.000
_cell.length_c   1.000
_cell.angle_alpha   90.00
_cell.angle_beta   90.00
_cell.angle_gamma   90.00
#
_symmetry.space_group_name_H-M   'P 1'
#
loop_
_entity.id
_entity.type
_entity.pdbx_description
1 polymer ?
#
loop_
_entity_poly.entity_id
_entity_poly.type
_entity_poly.pdbx_seq_one_letter_code
_entity_poly.pdbx_strand_id
1 'polypeptide(L)'
;MNGSVHTQRRIGLLGVVLAVAVLSGCASRVSVPVRDGNGVAPAPATAAVPSVGVHVVKPGETLLAIARQHGQSVRDLVAWNNLTNPNQIHVGQELRVVSPESTANGAVATAIPITSEPAVAMPVVPQPATGGAIKLEPKGGKQAYSDDVWAKVRRSGDAAPTGEVKPEVAPPPQVPAQESADAEWLWPAKGRILNGFNEATNKGVDIAGNPGDPVIASAAGRVVYAGSGLRGYGKLVIIKHNQEYNSVYAHNQKLLVKEDDQVAKGQKIAELGSTDADRPKLHFEIRKQGRPVDPMKFLSAR
;
A
#
# COMPACT_ATOMS: atom_id res chain seq x y z
N MET A 1 45.25 38.43 -77.79
CA MET A 1 44.91 39.70 -77.11
C MET A 1 43.96 39.41 -75.95
N ASN A 2 44.38 39.83 -74.74
CA ASN A 2 43.67 40.09 -73.49
C ASN A 2 42.24 39.57 -73.25
N GLY A 3 42.12 38.75 -72.19
CA GLY A 3 41.61 39.22 -70.90
C GLY A 3 40.10 39.15 -70.65
N SER A 4 39.70 38.36 -69.64
CA SER A 4 38.53 38.66 -68.79
C SER A 4 38.60 37.87 -67.47
N VAL A 5 39.49 38.29 -66.59
CA VAL A 5 39.26 38.25 -65.14
C VAL A 5 38.52 39.56 -64.86
N HIS A 6 37.28 39.55 -64.37
CA HIS A 6 36.68 40.63 -63.58
C HIS A 6 35.31 40.19 -63.07
N THR A 7 35.05 40.48 -61.79
CA THR A 7 33.71 40.59 -61.18
C THR A 7 33.24 39.40 -60.36
N GLN A 8 34.14 38.97 -59.49
CA GLN A 8 33.89 38.47 -58.14
C GLN A 8 33.23 39.55 -57.23
N ARG A 9 32.17 40.24 -57.70
CA ARG A 9 31.67 41.48 -57.06
C ARG A 9 30.14 41.63 -57.05
N ARG A 10 29.40 40.52 -56.98
CA ARG A 10 27.93 40.53 -56.74
C ARG A 10 27.47 39.53 -55.68
N ILE A 11 28.39 38.99 -54.89
CA ILE A 11 28.11 38.11 -53.74
C ILE A 11 27.59 38.92 -52.52
N GLY A 12 27.66 40.26 -52.56
CA GLY A 12 27.23 41.12 -51.46
C GLY A 12 25.75 41.56 -51.47
N LEU A 13 24.94 41.25 -52.49
CA LEU A 13 23.58 41.80 -52.59
C LEU A 13 22.45 40.78 -52.71
N LEU A 14 22.75 39.48 -52.79
CA LEU A 14 21.72 38.42 -52.78
C LEU A 14 21.52 37.75 -51.41
N GLY A 15 22.32 38.10 -50.40
CA GLY A 15 22.19 37.58 -49.03
C GLY A 15 21.16 38.30 -48.16
N VAL A 16 20.67 39.48 -48.57
CA VAL A 16 19.73 40.29 -47.77
C VAL A 16 18.27 40.08 -48.18
N VAL A 17 18.00 39.52 -49.36
CA VAL A 17 16.60 39.29 -49.83
C VAL A 17 16.05 37.94 -49.38
N LEU A 18 16.89 36.97 -48.96
CA LEU A 18 16.44 35.69 -48.40
C LEU A 18 16.24 35.71 -46.87
N ALA A 19 16.45 36.84 -46.21
CA ALA A 19 16.22 37.01 -44.76
C ALA A 19 14.88 37.70 -44.41
N VAL A 20 14.04 38.04 -45.40
CA VAL A 20 12.76 38.74 -45.19
C VAL A 20 11.53 37.83 -45.42
N ALA A 21 11.74 36.54 -45.74
CA ALA A 21 10.67 35.60 -46.10
C ALA A 21 10.32 34.54 -45.03
N VAL A 22 10.51 34.82 -43.73
CA VAL A 22 10.07 33.92 -42.63
C VAL A 22 9.37 34.68 -41.50
N LEU A 23 8.38 35.51 -41.83
CA LEU A 23 7.46 36.13 -40.87
C LEU A 23 6.01 36.12 -41.40
N SER A 24 5.50 34.94 -41.75
CA SER A 24 4.04 34.73 -41.86
C SER A 24 3.48 34.39 -40.47
N GLY A 25 3.34 35.42 -39.64
CA GLY A 25 2.54 35.36 -38.41
C GLY A 25 1.06 35.58 -38.73
N CYS A 26 0.20 34.64 -38.33
CA CYS A 26 -1.24 34.75 -38.49
C CYS A 26 -1.80 35.87 -37.58
N ALA A 27 -2.33 36.94 -38.19
CA ALA A 27 -3.06 37.98 -37.49
C ALA A 27 -4.47 37.50 -37.11
N SER A 28 -4.66 37.04 -35.88
CA SER A 28 -5.98 36.75 -35.33
C SER A 28 -6.62 38.03 -34.81
N ARG A 29 -7.69 38.48 -35.46
CA ARG A 29 -8.44 39.67 -35.07
C ARG A 29 -9.36 39.30 -33.91
N VAL A 30 -9.04 39.73 -32.70
CA VAL A 30 -9.95 39.63 -31.55
C VAL A 30 -10.83 40.87 -31.55
N SER A 31 -12.11 40.71 -31.88
CA SER A 31 -13.12 41.74 -31.63
C SER A 31 -13.51 41.70 -30.16
N VAL A 32 -13.18 42.76 -29.42
CA VAL A 32 -13.64 42.97 -28.05
C VAL A 32 -15.05 43.55 -28.13
N PRO A 33 -16.08 42.92 -27.52
CA PRO A 33 -17.41 43.53 -27.49
C PRO A 33 -17.40 44.67 -26.46
N VAL A 34 -17.67 45.89 -26.94
CA VAL A 34 -18.07 47.02 -26.08
C VAL A 34 -19.47 46.71 -25.57
N ARG A 35 -19.64 46.69 -24.24
CA ARG A 35 -20.96 46.65 -23.61
C ARG A 35 -21.41 48.08 -23.35
N ASP A 36 -22.38 48.54 -24.12
CA ASP A 36 -23.16 49.73 -23.81
C ASP A 36 -24.11 49.42 -22.65
N GLY A 37 -24.12 50.31 -21.66
CA GLY A 37 -25.04 50.26 -20.53
C GLY A 37 -26.49 50.51 -20.98
N ASN A 38 -27.42 49.87 -20.27
CA ASN A 38 -28.88 49.91 -20.41
C ASN A 38 -29.52 48.93 -21.40
N GLY A 39 -29.86 47.76 -20.87
CA GLY A 39 -30.85 46.85 -21.43
C GLY A 39 -31.17 45.77 -20.40
N VAL A 40 -32.38 45.79 -19.84
CA VAL A 40 -32.90 44.75 -18.93
C VAL A 40 -32.84 43.39 -19.65
N ALA A 41 -31.98 42.50 -19.17
CA ALA A 41 -31.87 41.14 -19.69
C ALA A 41 -33.03 40.27 -19.14
N PRO A 42 -33.63 39.38 -19.96
CA PRO A 42 -34.48 38.32 -19.43
C PRO A 42 -33.67 37.43 -18.48
N ALA A 43 -34.26 37.08 -17.35
CA ALA A 43 -33.64 36.29 -16.29
C ALA A 43 -32.96 35.02 -16.86
N PRO A 44 -31.71 34.73 -16.48
CA PRO A 44 -31.04 33.53 -16.94
C PRO A 44 -31.77 32.30 -16.38
N ALA A 45 -32.13 31.36 -17.25
CA ALA A 45 -32.41 30.01 -16.83
C ALA A 45 -31.21 29.55 -16.00
N THR A 46 -31.48 29.13 -14.77
CA THR A 46 -30.50 28.67 -13.79
C THR A 46 -29.66 27.56 -14.41
N ALA A 47 -28.50 27.91 -14.96
CA ALA A 47 -27.47 26.96 -15.27
C ALA A 47 -27.01 26.38 -13.94
N ALA A 48 -27.32 25.10 -13.73
CA ALA A 48 -26.89 24.35 -12.57
C ALA A 48 -25.37 24.52 -12.38
N VAL A 49 -25.00 25.00 -11.21
CA VAL A 49 -23.62 25.05 -10.73
C VAL A 49 -23.03 23.65 -10.94
N PRO A 50 -21.84 23.47 -11.55
CA PRO A 50 -21.20 22.17 -11.51
C PRO A 50 -20.90 21.87 -10.04
N SER A 51 -21.69 21.00 -9.45
CA SER A 51 -21.50 20.52 -8.09
C SER A 51 -20.11 19.90 -8.02
N VAL A 52 -19.18 20.62 -7.40
CA VAL A 52 -17.80 20.20 -7.21
C VAL A 52 -17.83 18.84 -6.51
N GLY A 53 -17.47 17.78 -7.24
CA GLY A 53 -17.51 16.42 -6.73
C GLY A 53 -18.64 15.52 -7.22
N VAL A 54 -19.27 15.81 -8.37
CA VAL A 54 -20.11 14.85 -9.11
C VAL A 54 -19.52 14.56 -10.49
N HIS A 55 -19.42 13.28 -10.86
CA HIS A 55 -18.93 12.78 -12.15
C HIS A 55 -20.04 12.01 -12.88
N VAL A 56 -20.30 12.35 -14.13
CA VAL A 56 -21.26 11.63 -14.99
C VAL A 56 -20.55 10.47 -15.67
N VAL A 57 -21.02 9.24 -15.44
CA VAL A 57 -20.45 8.01 -16.01
C VAL A 57 -20.54 8.07 -17.55
N LYS A 58 -19.40 7.94 -18.23
CA LYS A 58 -19.33 7.88 -19.70
C LYS A 58 -19.43 6.44 -20.21
N PRO A 59 -19.79 6.23 -21.50
CA PRO A 59 -19.76 4.90 -22.10
C PRO A 59 -18.40 4.22 -21.92
N GLY A 60 -18.39 3.01 -21.36
CA GLY A 60 -17.18 2.22 -21.14
C GLY A 60 -16.39 2.55 -19.87
N GLU A 61 -16.83 3.51 -19.04
CA GLU A 61 -16.23 3.74 -17.74
C GLU A 61 -16.70 2.68 -16.72
N THR A 62 -15.78 2.31 -15.82
CA THR A 62 -16.07 1.44 -14.68
C THR A 62 -15.91 2.24 -13.39
N LEU A 63 -16.57 1.80 -12.31
CA LEU A 63 -16.46 2.46 -11.01
C LEU A 63 -14.99 2.54 -10.54
N LEU A 64 -14.18 1.53 -10.89
CA LEU A 64 -12.74 1.51 -10.66
C LEU A 64 -11.98 2.56 -11.48
N ALA A 65 -12.33 2.75 -12.75
CA ALA A 65 -11.70 3.78 -13.59
C ALA A 65 -12.00 5.19 -13.06
N ILE A 66 -13.26 5.44 -12.69
CA ILE A 66 -13.71 6.71 -12.12
C ILE A 66 -13.05 6.97 -10.77
N ALA A 67 -13.03 5.97 -9.88
CA ALA A 67 -12.35 6.08 -8.58
C ALA A 67 -10.87 6.45 -8.74
N ARG A 68 -10.15 5.78 -9.66
CA ARG A 68 -8.74 6.09 -9.94
C ARG A 68 -8.54 7.49 -10.51
N GLN A 69 -9.41 7.93 -11.40
CA GLN A 69 -9.32 9.26 -12.00
C GLN A 69 -9.49 10.37 -10.96
N HIS A 70 -10.37 10.16 -9.99
CA HIS A 70 -10.67 11.13 -8.93
C HIS A 70 -9.84 10.91 -7.64
N GLY A 71 -8.88 9.98 -7.65
CA GLY A 71 -8.03 9.67 -6.50
C GLY A 71 -8.77 9.04 -5.31
N GLN A 72 -9.98 8.52 -5.53
CA GLN A 72 -10.84 7.94 -4.50
C GLN A 72 -10.77 6.41 -4.46
N SER A 73 -11.30 5.81 -3.41
CA SER A 73 -11.50 4.36 -3.36
C SER A 73 -12.88 3.97 -3.92
N VAL A 74 -12.96 2.77 -4.51
CA VAL A 74 -14.24 2.21 -4.98
C VAL A 74 -15.23 2.07 -3.82
N ARG A 75 -14.73 1.67 -2.64
CA ARG A 75 -15.54 1.54 -1.42
C ARG A 75 -16.17 2.87 -1.01
N ASP A 76 -15.42 3.95 -1.09
CA ASP A 76 -15.91 5.29 -0.72
C ASP A 76 -16.94 5.79 -1.73
N LEU A 77 -16.70 5.59 -3.03
CA LEU A 77 -17.70 5.90 -4.07
C LEU A 77 -18.99 5.09 -3.87
N VAL A 78 -18.88 3.81 -3.51
CA VAL A 78 -20.04 2.96 -3.19
C VAL A 78 -20.81 3.51 -1.99
N ALA A 79 -20.10 3.88 -0.91
CA ALA A 79 -20.70 4.42 0.30
C ALA A 79 -21.37 5.79 0.06
N TRP A 80 -20.71 6.69 -0.66
CA TRP A 80 -21.22 8.05 -0.93
C TRP A 80 -22.40 8.08 -1.90
N ASN A 81 -22.55 7.06 -2.74
CA ASN A 81 -23.61 6.94 -3.74
C ASN A 81 -24.63 5.85 -3.40
N ASN A 82 -24.55 5.26 -2.20
CA ASN A 82 -25.45 4.18 -1.74
C ASN A 82 -25.60 3.04 -2.76
N LEU A 83 -24.52 2.65 -3.43
CA LEU A 83 -24.56 1.61 -4.46
C LEU A 83 -24.64 0.22 -3.82
N THR A 84 -25.76 -0.48 -3.99
CA THR A 84 -25.87 -1.88 -3.51
C THR A 84 -24.93 -2.82 -4.27
N ASN A 85 -24.73 -2.57 -5.57
CA ASN A 85 -23.88 -3.38 -6.44
C ASN A 85 -22.77 -2.52 -7.07
N PRO A 86 -21.50 -2.68 -6.67
CA PRO A 86 -20.39 -1.87 -7.20
C PRO A 86 -20.11 -2.06 -8.70
N ASN A 87 -20.55 -3.18 -9.28
CA ASN A 87 -20.37 -3.50 -10.70
C ASN A 87 -21.53 -3.01 -11.58
N GLN A 88 -22.58 -2.43 -10.99
CA GLN A 88 -23.78 -2.02 -11.71
C GLN A 88 -23.88 -0.50 -11.74
N ILE A 89 -23.13 0.10 -12.66
CA ILE A 89 -23.23 1.54 -12.98
C ILE A 89 -23.70 1.72 -14.42
N HIS A 90 -24.57 2.70 -14.65
CA HIS A 90 -25.12 2.98 -15.97
C HIS A 90 -24.46 4.19 -16.59
N VAL A 91 -24.37 4.19 -17.92
CA VAL A 91 -23.93 5.36 -18.68
C VAL A 91 -24.90 6.51 -18.45
N GLY A 92 -24.36 7.70 -18.17
CA GLY A 92 -25.14 8.89 -17.83
C GLY A 92 -25.49 9.00 -16.34
N GLN A 93 -25.13 8.01 -15.51
CA GLN A 93 -25.36 8.07 -14.07
C GLN A 93 -24.44 9.10 -13.41
N GLU A 94 -24.99 9.93 -12.53
CA GLU A 94 -24.23 10.86 -11.71
C GLU A 94 -23.67 10.15 -10.47
N LEU A 95 -22.36 10.24 -10.26
CA LEU A 95 -21.67 9.68 -9.12
C LEU A 95 -20.96 10.78 -8.34
N ARG A 96 -21.24 10.86 -7.04
CA ARG A 96 -20.46 11.64 -6.09
C ARG A 96 -19.05 11.06 -5.95
N VAL A 97 -18.06 11.87 -6.22
CA VAL A 97 -16.62 11.51 -6.22
C VAL A 97 -15.82 12.28 -5.17
N VAL A 98 -16.48 13.02 -4.27
CA VAL A 98 -15.86 13.72 -3.14
C VAL A 98 -16.63 13.40 -1.87
N SER A 99 -15.90 13.29 -0.75
CA SER A 99 -16.52 13.01 0.56
C SER A 99 -17.55 14.09 0.92
N PRO A 100 -18.75 13.70 1.39
CA PRO A 100 -19.75 14.66 1.87
C PRO A 100 -19.22 15.49 3.06
N GLU A 101 -18.25 14.97 3.81
CA GLU A 101 -17.59 15.70 4.91
C GLU A 101 -16.61 16.77 4.40
N SER A 102 -16.07 16.61 3.19
CA SER A 102 -15.16 17.60 2.57
C SER A 102 -15.91 18.74 1.89
N THR A 103 -17.18 18.55 1.51
CA THR A 103 -18.04 19.65 1.03
C THR A 103 -18.59 20.50 2.17
N ALA A 104 -18.62 19.98 3.41
CA ALA A 104 -19.13 20.68 4.58
C ALA A 104 -18.08 21.58 5.28
N ASN A 105 -16.78 21.42 5.00
CA ASN A 105 -15.73 22.15 5.71
C ASN A 105 -14.65 22.68 4.78
N GLY A 106 -14.88 23.88 4.24
CA GLY A 106 -13.82 24.84 3.96
C GLY A 106 -13.32 25.46 5.27
N ALA A 107 -12.72 24.66 6.15
CA ALA A 107 -12.15 25.15 7.40
C ALA A 107 -10.89 24.35 7.74
N VAL A 108 -9.79 25.08 7.87
CA VAL A 108 -8.48 24.63 8.35
C VAL A 108 -8.62 23.78 9.62
N ALA A 109 -8.01 22.60 9.61
CA ALA A 109 -7.98 21.71 10.77
C ALA A 109 -7.04 22.28 11.84
N THR A 110 -7.61 22.91 12.86
CA THR A 110 -6.93 23.16 14.14
C THR A 110 -7.13 21.93 15.02
N ALA A 111 -6.05 21.33 15.49
CA ALA A 111 -6.09 20.18 16.39
C ALA A 111 -6.81 20.52 17.71
N ILE A 112 -7.77 19.68 18.11
CA ILE A 112 -8.43 19.75 19.41
C ILE A 112 -7.77 18.70 20.32
N PRO A 113 -7.27 19.07 21.52
CA PRO A 113 -6.73 18.09 22.46
C PRO A 113 -7.85 17.23 23.05
N ILE A 114 -7.60 15.92 23.14
CA ILE A 114 -8.49 14.97 23.81
C ILE A 114 -8.32 15.06 25.34
N THR A 115 -9.28 15.64 26.02
CA THR A 115 -9.41 15.50 27.48
C THR A 115 -10.22 14.23 27.77
N SER A 116 -9.58 13.25 28.40
CA SER A 116 -10.20 12.01 28.85
C SER A 116 -11.05 12.26 30.10
N GLU A 117 -12.35 12.01 30.00
CA GLU A 117 -13.27 11.94 31.15
C GLU A 117 -13.63 10.46 31.41
N PRO A 118 -13.60 9.98 32.67
CA PRO A 118 -13.83 8.58 32.97
C PRO A 118 -15.32 8.23 32.89
N ALA A 119 -15.66 7.21 32.09
CA ALA A 119 -17.00 6.67 31.99
C ALA A 119 -17.40 5.93 33.27
N VAL A 120 -18.47 6.39 33.90
CA VAL A 120 -19.18 5.69 34.99
C VAL A 120 -19.92 4.46 34.44
N ALA A 121 -19.68 3.31 35.06
CA ALA A 121 -20.30 2.04 34.73
C ALA A 121 -21.78 1.99 35.16
N MET A 122 -22.68 1.68 34.22
CA MET A 122 -24.03 1.22 34.55
C MET A 122 -24.04 -0.32 34.65
N PRO A 123 -24.76 -0.92 35.61
CA PRO A 123 -24.86 -2.37 35.71
C PRO A 123 -25.89 -2.91 34.69
N VAL A 124 -25.45 -3.83 33.83
CA VAL A 124 -26.33 -4.62 32.95
C VAL A 124 -26.98 -5.73 33.78
N VAL A 125 -28.32 -5.72 33.82
CA VAL A 125 -29.13 -6.82 34.34
C VAL A 125 -29.26 -7.89 33.24
N PRO A 126 -28.90 -9.16 33.48
CA PRO A 126 -29.06 -10.21 32.46
C PRO A 126 -30.50 -10.73 32.44
N GLN A 127 -31.10 -10.73 31.25
CA GLN A 127 -32.42 -11.31 30.97
C GLN A 127 -32.31 -12.81 30.64
N PRO A 128 -33.20 -13.69 31.15
CA PRO A 128 -33.10 -15.13 30.91
C PRO A 128 -33.69 -15.52 29.55
N ALA A 129 -32.96 -16.33 28.79
CA ALA A 129 -33.44 -16.96 27.56
C ALA A 129 -33.98 -18.37 27.85
N THR A 130 -35.25 -18.60 27.53
CA THR A 130 -35.89 -19.92 27.53
C THR A 130 -35.78 -20.60 26.16
N GLY A 131 -35.16 -21.79 26.14
CA GLY A 131 -35.70 -22.99 25.49
C GLY A 131 -35.53 -23.17 23.98
N GLY A 132 -34.54 -23.99 23.59
CA GLY A 132 -34.47 -24.63 22.26
C GLY A 132 -33.33 -25.65 22.20
N ALA A 133 -33.65 -26.93 22.27
CA ALA A 133 -32.72 -28.04 22.41
C ALA A 133 -32.00 -28.41 21.09
N ILE A 134 -30.66 -28.29 21.08
CA ILE A 134 -29.77 -29.21 20.37
C ILE A 134 -28.64 -29.56 21.35
N LYS A 135 -28.56 -30.82 21.75
CA LYS A 135 -27.54 -31.38 22.65
C LYS A 135 -26.45 -32.01 21.80
N LEU A 136 -25.18 -31.73 22.12
CA LEU A 136 -24.05 -32.67 22.26
C LEU A 136 -22.74 -31.89 22.43
N GLU A 137 -22.62 -31.22 23.57
CA GLU A 137 -21.31 -30.83 24.12
C GLU A 137 -20.61 -32.09 24.65
N PRO A 138 -19.26 -32.21 24.58
CA PRO A 138 -18.57 -33.29 25.28
C PRO A 138 -18.75 -33.07 26.78
N LYS A 139 -19.48 -33.96 27.44
CA LYS A 139 -19.59 -33.97 28.91
C LYS A 139 -18.24 -34.30 29.53
N GLY A 140 -17.43 -33.26 29.75
CA GLY A 140 -16.30 -33.29 30.66
C GLY A 140 -16.81 -33.47 32.08
N GLY A 141 -16.91 -34.72 32.53
CA GLY A 141 -17.24 -35.03 33.91
C GLY A 141 -16.14 -34.51 34.83
N LYS A 142 -16.50 -33.67 35.80
CA LYS A 142 -15.61 -33.38 36.93
C LYS A 142 -15.62 -34.61 37.85
N GLN A 143 -14.69 -35.53 37.64
CA GLN A 143 -14.38 -36.53 38.66
C GLN A 143 -13.51 -35.86 39.72
N ALA A 144 -13.86 -36.04 40.99
CA ALA A 144 -13.02 -35.61 42.09
C ALA A 144 -11.67 -36.34 41.99
N TYR A 145 -10.58 -35.62 42.24
CA TYR A 145 -9.25 -36.20 42.26
C TYR A 145 -9.20 -37.31 43.32
N SER A 146 -8.97 -38.54 42.89
CA SER A 146 -8.75 -39.69 43.77
C SER A 146 -7.48 -40.41 43.33
N ASP A 147 -6.63 -40.76 44.29
CA ASP A 147 -5.31 -41.38 44.03
C ASP A 147 -5.42 -42.70 43.25
N ASP A 148 -6.54 -43.42 43.34
CA ASP A 148 -6.79 -44.66 42.61
C ASP A 148 -6.97 -44.47 41.09
N VAL A 149 -7.54 -43.33 40.67
CA VAL A 149 -7.72 -42.98 39.25
C VAL A 149 -6.40 -42.53 38.64
N TRP A 150 -5.57 -41.83 39.43
CA TRP A 150 -4.23 -41.39 39.01
C TRP A 150 -3.24 -42.56 38.88
N ALA A 151 -3.37 -43.59 39.72
CA ALA A 151 -2.55 -44.80 39.65
C ALA A 151 -2.86 -45.71 38.44
N LYS A 152 -4.06 -45.62 37.86
CA LYS A 152 -4.46 -46.45 36.71
C LYS A 152 -4.00 -45.88 35.36
N VAL A 153 -3.85 -44.56 35.27
CA VAL A 153 -3.32 -43.87 34.08
C VAL A 153 -1.80 -44.05 33.97
N ARG A 154 -1.08 -44.15 35.09
CA ARG A 154 0.39 -44.32 35.12
C ARG A 154 0.90 -45.74 34.86
N ARG A 155 0.03 -46.77 34.87
CA ARG A 155 0.46 -48.18 34.71
C ARG A 155 0.50 -48.69 33.26
N SER A 156 0.09 -47.89 32.29
CA SER A 156 0.18 -48.29 30.88
C SER A 156 1.22 -47.43 30.16
N GLY A 157 2.49 -47.85 30.26
CA GLY A 157 3.49 -47.47 29.27
C GLY A 157 4.76 -46.76 29.76
N ASP A 158 5.23 -47.02 30.98
CA ASP A 158 6.64 -46.84 31.30
C ASP A 158 7.33 -48.21 31.19
N ALA A 159 8.08 -48.40 30.11
CA ALA A 159 9.20 -49.32 30.06
C ALA A 159 10.45 -48.45 29.92
N ALA A 160 11.16 -48.27 31.02
CA ALA A 160 12.51 -47.73 31.09
C ALA A 160 13.40 -48.78 31.82
N PRO A 161 14.75 -48.73 31.79
CA PRO A 161 15.63 -47.67 31.24
C PRO A 161 16.91 -48.17 30.52
N THR A 162 17.49 -47.35 29.64
CA THR A 162 18.96 -47.18 29.58
C THR A 162 19.27 -45.76 29.09
N GLY A 163 20.32 -45.19 29.66
CA GLY A 163 20.52 -43.75 29.78
C GLY A 163 20.65 -42.97 28.48
N GLU A 164 20.24 -41.70 28.52
CA GLU A 164 21.18 -40.57 28.38
C GLU A 164 20.47 -39.25 28.76
N VAL A 165 21.09 -38.57 29.71
CA VAL A 165 21.01 -37.16 30.12
C VAL A 165 19.87 -36.30 29.56
N LYS A 166 18.94 -35.96 30.45
CA LYS A 166 17.99 -34.85 30.38
C LYS A 166 18.67 -33.54 29.92
N PRO A 167 18.24 -32.90 28.82
CA PRO A 167 18.28 -31.45 28.76
C PRO A 167 17.02 -30.95 29.49
N GLU A 168 17.26 -30.32 30.63
CA GLU A 168 16.40 -29.29 31.20
C GLU A 168 15.78 -28.49 30.04
N VAL A 169 14.45 -28.48 29.92
CA VAL A 169 13.76 -27.63 28.94
C VAL A 169 14.02 -26.20 29.38
N ALA A 170 15.08 -25.64 28.79
CA ALA A 170 15.40 -24.23 28.84
C ALA A 170 14.15 -23.42 28.46
N PRO A 171 13.98 -22.20 29.01
CA PRO A 171 13.03 -21.24 28.46
C PRO A 171 13.20 -21.18 26.94
N PRO A 172 12.12 -21.00 26.14
CA PRO A 172 12.26 -20.87 24.69
C PRO A 172 13.38 -19.89 24.41
N PRO A 173 14.33 -20.18 23.50
CA PRO A 173 15.51 -19.36 23.33
C PRO A 173 15.05 -17.92 23.13
N GLN A 174 15.25 -17.12 24.17
CA GLN A 174 15.23 -15.68 24.06
C GLN A 174 16.44 -15.41 23.19
N VAL A 175 16.21 -15.39 21.87
CA VAL A 175 17.24 -15.02 20.92
C VAL A 175 17.68 -13.64 21.39
N PRO A 176 18.95 -13.46 21.81
CA PRO A 176 19.39 -12.16 22.25
C PRO A 176 19.19 -11.24 21.06
N ALA A 177 18.31 -10.25 21.22
CA ALA A 177 18.31 -9.05 20.40
C ALA A 177 19.58 -8.25 20.75
N GLN A 178 20.75 -8.87 20.58
CA GLN A 178 22.03 -8.20 20.66
C GLN A 178 22.36 -7.76 19.24
N GLU A 179 22.09 -6.47 19.02
CA GLU A 179 23.00 -5.53 18.37
C GLU A 179 24.02 -6.17 17.44
N SER A 180 23.54 -6.58 16.28
CA SER A 180 24.36 -6.62 15.08
C SER A 180 23.54 -5.95 13.97
N ALA A 181 23.28 -4.65 14.18
CA ALA A 181 22.75 -3.77 13.15
C ALA A 181 23.74 -3.57 11.99
N ASP A 182 25.02 -3.84 12.25
CA ASP A 182 26.09 -3.92 11.25
C ASP A 182 26.17 -5.31 10.59
N ALA A 183 25.17 -6.18 10.83
CA ALA A 183 25.13 -7.50 10.24
C ALA A 183 24.82 -7.41 8.75
N GLU A 184 25.75 -7.94 7.96
CA GLU A 184 25.56 -8.30 6.57
C GLU A 184 24.19 -8.97 6.36
N TRP A 185 23.39 -8.33 5.52
CA TRP A 185 21.98 -8.67 5.31
C TRP A 185 21.89 -9.81 4.31
N LEU A 186 21.02 -10.78 4.58
CA LEU A 186 20.77 -11.87 3.64
C LEU A 186 19.85 -11.42 2.51
N TRP A 187 20.06 -12.01 1.33
CA TRP A 187 19.12 -11.89 0.23
C TRP A 187 17.74 -12.45 0.62
N PRO A 188 16.66 -11.67 0.50
CA PRO A 188 15.33 -12.07 0.97
C PRO A 188 14.63 -13.05 0.03
N ALA A 189 15.05 -13.11 -1.22
CA ALA A 189 14.56 -14.04 -2.22
C ALA A 189 15.68 -14.37 -3.23
N LYS A 190 15.54 -15.54 -3.86
CA LYS A 190 16.39 -15.95 -4.98
C LYS A 190 15.83 -15.34 -6.27
N GLY A 191 16.70 -15.13 -7.26
CA GLY A 191 16.30 -14.69 -8.60
C GLY A 191 16.92 -13.36 -9.00
N ARG A 192 16.91 -13.02 -10.30
CA ARG A 192 17.59 -11.83 -10.82
C ARG A 192 16.90 -10.53 -10.39
N ILE A 193 17.67 -9.45 -10.31
CA ILE A 193 17.12 -8.10 -10.10
C ILE A 193 16.41 -7.69 -11.39
N LEU A 194 15.18 -7.21 -11.27
CA LEU A 194 14.40 -6.62 -12.35
C LEU A 194 14.62 -5.12 -12.40
N ASN A 195 14.41 -4.45 -11.27
CA ASN A 195 14.59 -3.02 -11.10
C ASN A 195 15.46 -2.74 -9.87
N GLY A 196 16.44 -1.87 -10.02
CA GLY A 196 17.29 -1.40 -8.91
C GLY A 196 16.70 -0.21 -8.16
N PHE A 197 17.38 0.19 -7.10
CA PHE A 197 17.00 1.35 -6.27
C PHE A 197 17.09 2.66 -7.05
N ASN A 198 16.02 3.45 -6.93
CA ASN A 198 15.93 4.83 -7.37
C ASN A 198 14.98 5.57 -6.43
N GLU A 199 15.48 6.53 -5.68
CA GLU A 199 14.70 7.22 -4.63
C GLU A 199 13.36 7.81 -5.12
N ALA A 200 13.29 8.24 -6.39
CA ALA A 200 12.09 8.83 -6.98
C ALA A 200 11.08 7.80 -7.49
N THR A 201 11.55 6.69 -8.09
CA THR A 201 10.69 5.76 -8.84
C THR A 201 10.63 4.34 -8.26
N ASN A 202 11.66 3.92 -7.51
CA ASN A 202 11.76 2.60 -6.91
C ASN A 202 12.52 2.67 -5.58
N LYS A 203 11.78 2.68 -4.46
CA LYS A 203 12.33 2.86 -3.10
C LYS A 203 13.11 1.65 -2.57
N GLY A 204 13.29 0.61 -3.39
CA GLY A 204 13.95 -0.63 -3.04
C GLY A 204 14.49 -1.33 -4.28
N VAL A 205 14.55 -2.66 -4.23
CA VAL A 205 14.92 -3.52 -5.36
C VAL A 205 13.79 -4.49 -5.67
N ASP A 206 13.53 -4.68 -6.95
CA ASP A 206 12.57 -5.68 -7.42
C ASP A 206 13.33 -6.95 -7.80
N ILE A 207 13.00 -8.06 -7.16
CA ILE A 207 13.64 -9.37 -7.37
C ILE A 207 12.64 -10.28 -8.06
N ALA A 208 13.02 -10.82 -9.22
CA ALA A 208 12.20 -11.80 -9.95
C ALA A 208 12.08 -13.08 -9.13
N GLY A 209 10.90 -13.70 -9.16
CA GLY A 209 10.68 -15.03 -8.58
C GLY A 209 9.40 -15.65 -9.11
N ASN A 210 9.09 -16.85 -8.64
CA ASN A 210 7.86 -17.56 -8.97
C ASN A 210 6.84 -17.40 -7.82
N PRO A 211 5.53 -17.40 -8.13
CA PRO A 211 4.51 -17.47 -7.09
C PRO A 211 4.75 -18.66 -6.15
N GLY A 212 4.78 -18.42 -4.84
CA GLY A 212 5.05 -19.44 -3.83
C GLY A 212 6.51 -19.55 -3.40
N ASP A 213 7.45 -18.91 -4.11
CA ASP A 213 8.86 -18.93 -3.70
C ASP A 213 9.02 -18.37 -2.28
N PRO A 214 9.92 -18.96 -1.46
CA PRO A 214 10.09 -18.53 -0.08
C PRO A 214 10.69 -17.13 -0.02
N VAL A 215 10.04 -16.26 0.76
CA VAL A 215 10.59 -14.96 1.15
C VAL A 215 11.07 -15.07 2.58
N ILE A 216 12.34 -14.73 2.82
CA ILE A 216 13.01 -14.85 4.12
C ILE A 216 13.33 -13.48 4.71
N ALA A 217 13.40 -13.41 6.04
CA ALA A 217 13.85 -12.22 6.74
C ALA A 217 15.36 -11.98 6.52
N SER A 218 15.72 -10.83 5.95
CA SER A 218 17.12 -10.48 5.66
C SER A 218 17.98 -10.31 6.92
N ALA A 219 17.36 -9.95 8.04
CA ALA A 219 17.98 -9.84 9.36
C ALA A 219 16.97 -10.21 10.46
N ALA A 220 17.44 -10.47 11.68
CA ALA A 220 16.57 -10.75 12.82
C ALA A 220 15.86 -9.47 13.28
N GLY A 221 14.63 -9.58 13.79
CA GLY A 221 13.88 -8.41 14.24
C GLY A 221 12.47 -8.74 14.71
N ARG A 222 11.65 -7.69 14.84
CA ARG A 222 10.23 -7.79 15.19
C ARG A 222 9.37 -7.35 14.00
N VAL A 223 8.35 -8.11 13.68
CA VAL A 223 7.34 -7.73 12.68
C VAL A 223 6.51 -6.59 13.24
N VAL A 224 6.59 -5.42 12.61
CA VAL A 224 5.82 -4.22 12.99
C VAL A 224 4.59 -4.01 12.12
N TYR A 225 4.47 -4.76 11.03
CA TYR A 225 3.30 -4.75 10.15
C TYR A 225 3.25 -6.04 9.34
N ALA A 226 2.06 -6.65 9.24
CA ALA A 226 1.80 -7.79 8.38
C ALA A 226 0.36 -7.74 7.85
N GLY A 227 0.17 -7.32 6.60
CA GLY A 227 -1.17 -7.13 6.05
C GLY A 227 -1.18 -6.57 4.64
N SER A 228 -2.32 -6.01 4.22
CA SER A 228 -2.53 -5.44 2.87
C SER A 228 -3.19 -4.05 2.86
N GLY A 229 -3.18 -3.34 3.99
CA GLY A 229 -3.72 -1.99 4.12
C GLY A 229 -2.88 -0.88 3.48
N LEU A 230 -1.62 -1.14 3.10
CA LEU A 230 -0.77 -0.15 2.42
C LEU A 230 -0.91 -0.28 0.91
N ARG A 231 -1.52 0.74 0.29
CA ARG A 231 -1.71 0.81 -1.17
C ARG A 231 -0.37 0.80 -1.91
N GLY A 232 -0.31 0.04 -3.00
CA GLY A 232 0.87 -0.04 -3.86
C GLY A 232 1.92 -1.04 -3.39
N TYR A 233 1.75 -1.65 -2.22
CA TYR A 233 2.64 -2.68 -1.68
C TYR A 233 2.01 -4.08 -1.69
N GLY A 234 0.70 -4.19 -1.98
CA GLY A 234 -0.02 -5.46 -1.89
C GLY A 234 0.04 -6.04 -0.48
N LYS A 235 0.17 -7.37 -0.35
CA LYS A 235 0.46 -7.98 0.95
C LYS A 235 1.94 -7.75 1.26
N LEU A 236 2.20 -7.13 2.40
CA LEU A 236 3.54 -6.80 2.83
C LEU A 236 3.81 -7.19 4.28
N VAL A 237 5.08 -7.42 4.56
CA VAL A 237 5.66 -7.55 5.90
C VAL A 237 6.65 -6.42 6.10
N ILE A 238 6.63 -5.77 7.27
CA ILE A 238 7.67 -4.83 7.69
C ILE A 238 8.32 -5.37 8.95
N ILE A 239 9.64 -5.51 8.93
CA ILE A 239 10.42 -5.96 10.09
C ILE A 239 11.26 -4.81 10.60
N LYS A 240 11.11 -4.48 11.88
CA LYS A 240 12.01 -3.57 12.61
C LYS A 240 13.15 -4.37 13.21
N HIS A 241 14.38 -4.02 12.83
CA HIS A 241 15.58 -4.73 13.28
C HIS A 241 16.21 -4.06 14.50
N ASN A 242 16.24 -2.73 14.49
CA ASN A 242 16.75 -1.91 15.59
C ASN A 242 16.10 -0.52 15.53
N GLN A 243 16.66 0.48 16.24
CA GLN A 243 16.12 1.84 16.23
C GLN A 243 16.31 2.55 14.87
N GLU A 244 17.30 2.13 14.10
CA GLU A 244 17.73 2.80 12.89
C GLU A 244 17.21 2.11 11.62
N TYR A 245 17.04 0.79 11.60
CA TYR A 245 16.76 0.02 10.39
C TYR A 245 15.44 -0.76 10.43
N ASN A 246 14.67 -0.62 9.35
CA ASN A 246 13.51 -1.45 9.01
C ASN A 246 13.70 -2.06 7.62
N SER A 247 13.13 -3.25 7.38
CA SER A 247 13.01 -3.83 6.04
C SER A 247 11.56 -4.05 5.65
N VAL A 248 11.27 -3.91 4.34
CA VAL A 248 9.93 -4.08 3.76
C VAL A 248 9.98 -5.20 2.73
N TYR A 249 9.01 -6.11 2.78
CA TYR A 249 8.84 -7.22 1.85
C TYR A 249 7.44 -7.13 1.26
N ALA A 250 7.29 -6.79 0.00
CA ALA A 250 6.01 -6.46 -0.61
C ALA A 250 5.66 -7.35 -1.81
N HIS A 251 4.41 -7.24 -2.26
CA HIS A 251 3.79 -8.03 -3.34
C HIS A 251 3.67 -9.54 -3.06
N ASN A 252 3.68 -9.94 -1.78
CA ASN A 252 3.60 -11.34 -1.39
C ASN A 252 2.21 -11.94 -1.71
N GLN A 253 2.12 -13.24 -1.99
CA GLN A 253 0.82 -13.91 -2.11
C GLN A 253 0.25 -14.32 -0.74
N LYS A 254 1.13 -14.68 0.19
CA LYS A 254 0.78 -15.22 1.51
C LYS A 254 1.78 -14.74 2.56
N LEU A 255 1.27 -14.35 3.72
CA LEU A 255 2.07 -13.98 4.89
C LEU A 255 2.06 -15.16 5.86
N LEU A 256 3.23 -15.50 6.40
CA LEU A 256 3.41 -16.61 7.35
C LEU A 256 3.65 -16.12 8.78
N VAL A 257 3.77 -14.81 8.95
CA VAL A 257 3.96 -14.11 10.21
C VAL A 257 2.84 -13.10 10.41
N LYS A 258 2.63 -12.69 11.66
CA LYS A 258 1.70 -11.65 12.08
C LYS A 258 2.45 -10.50 12.75
N GLU A 259 1.73 -9.41 13.00
CA GLU A 259 2.24 -8.30 13.79
C GLU A 259 2.70 -8.78 15.17
N ASP A 260 3.76 -8.14 15.67
CA ASP A 260 4.47 -8.44 16.92
C ASP A 260 5.28 -9.75 16.97
N ASP A 261 5.26 -10.58 15.93
CA ASP A 261 6.11 -11.77 15.88
C ASP A 261 7.61 -11.40 15.91
N GLN A 262 8.40 -12.18 16.65
CA GLN A 262 9.85 -12.17 16.51
C GLN A 262 10.27 -13.09 15.37
N VAL A 263 11.20 -12.62 14.55
CA VAL A 263 11.73 -13.36 13.41
C VAL A 263 13.25 -13.41 13.45
N ALA A 264 13.81 -14.58 13.19
CA ALA A 264 15.25 -14.76 13.06
C ALA A 264 15.72 -14.42 11.63
N LYS A 265 17.01 -14.06 11.50
CA LYS A 265 17.64 -13.91 10.19
C LYS A 265 17.54 -15.21 9.40
N GLY A 266 17.05 -15.15 8.17
CA GLY A 266 16.85 -16.31 7.29
C GLY A 266 15.54 -17.07 7.51
N GLN A 267 14.72 -16.68 8.49
CA GLN A 267 13.42 -17.30 8.72
C GLN A 267 12.47 -17.01 7.55
N LYS A 268 11.71 -18.02 7.09
CA LYS A 268 10.66 -17.84 6.08
C LYS A 268 9.50 -17.05 6.69
N ILE A 269 9.18 -15.91 6.09
CA ILE A 269 8.16 -14.96 6.59
C ILE A 269 6.96 -14.83 5.66
N ALA A 270 7.14 -15.13 4.38
CA ALA A 270 6.09 -14.99 3.38
C ALA A 270 6.36 -15.91 2.18
N GLU A 271 5.40 -15.93 1.26
CA GLU A 271 5.52 -16.50 -0.06
C GLU A 271 5.41 -15.40 -1.11
N LEU A 272 6.34 -15.39 -2.05
CA LEU A 272 6.41 -14.43 -3.14
C LEU A 272 5.14 -14.52 -3.98
N GLY A 273 4.66 -13.38 -4.45
CA GLY A 273 3.48 -13.30 -5.29
C GLY A 273 3.54 -12.13 -6.25
N SER A 274 2.35 -11.66 -6.63
CA SER A 274 2.16 -10.51 -7.51
C SER A 274 1.02 -9.59 -7.02
N THR A 275 0.74 -9.54 -5.72
CA THR A 275 -0.36 -8.70 -5.21
C THR A 275 -0.02 -7.22 -5.42
N ASP A 276 -0.89 -6.47 -6.11
CA ASP A 276 -0.64 -5.09 -6.54
C ASP A 276 0.66 -4.91 -7.37
N ALA A 277 1.09 -5.95 -8.11
CA ALA A 277 2.22 -5.92 -9.03
C ALA A 277 1.81 -6.37 -10.45
N ASP A 278 2.60 -5.99 -11.46
CA ASP A 278 2.40 -6.36 -12.86
C ASP A 278 2.81 -7.80 -13.18
N ARG A 279 3.63 -8.40 -12.32
CA ARG A 279 4.15 -9.78 -12.44
C ARG A 279 4.60 -10.31 -11.09
N PRO A 280 4.86 -11.62 -10.95
CA PRO A 280 5.48 -12.18 -9.76
C PRO A 280 6.88 -11.59 -9.52
N LYS A 281 7.01 -10.85 -8.42
CA LYS A 281 8.27 -10.24 -7.96
C LYS A 281 8.19 -9.91 -6.48
N LEU A 282 9.32 -9.94 -5.80
CA LEU A 282 9.46 -9.36 -4.47
C LEU A 282 9.94 -7.91 -4.62
N HIS A 283 9.21 -6.96 -4.03
CA HIS A 283 9.74 -5.63 -3.82
C HIS A 283 10.34 -5.55 -2.42
N PHE A 284 11.65 -5.33 -2.34
CA PHE A 284 12.40 -5.32 -1.09
C PHE A 284 13.00 -3.94 -0.82
N GLU A 285 12.70 -3.35 0.33
CA GLU A 285 13.28 -2.09 0.76
C GLU A 285 14.06 -2.25 2.07
N ILE A 286 15.11 -1.44 2.22
CA ILE A 286 15.74 -1.16 3.51
C ILE A 286 15.50 0.32 3.80
N ARG A 287 15.04 0.62 5.00
CA ARG A 287 14.80 1.99 5.47
C ARG A 287 15.67 2.31 6.66
N LYS A 288 16.41 3.41 6.55
CA LYS A 288 17.22 3.99 7.62
C LYS A 288 16.49 5.20 8.19
N GLN A 289 16.08 5.15 9.46
CA GLN A 289 15.29 6.19 10.13
C GLN A 289 14.03 6.58 9.33
N GLY A 290 13.38 5.58 8.71
CA GLY A 290 12.19 5.75 7.88
C GLY A 290 12.45 6.19 6.43
N ARG A 291 13.66 6.62 6.07
CA ARG A 291 14.03 6.95 4.68
C ARG A 291 14.52 5.72 3.93
N PRO A 292 14.07 5.48 2.68
CA PRO A 292 14.56 4.37 1.89
C PRO A 292 16.03 4.57 1.52
N VAL A 293 16.83 3.52 1.65
CA VAL A 293 18.24 3.49 1.28
C VAL A 293 18.49 2.34 0.31
N ASP A 294 19.49 2.47 -0.55
CA ASP A 294 19.84 1.46 -1.54
C ASP A 294 20.16 0.10 -0.88
N PRO A 295 19.32 -0.93 -1.05
CA PRO A 295 19.53 -2.24 -0.44
C PRO A 295 20.82 -2.93 -0.90
N MET A 296 21.31 -2.61 -2.10
CA MET A 296 22.52 -3.23 -2.66
C MET A 296 23.80 -2.93 -1.87
N LYS A 297 23.77 -1.92 -0.99
CA LYS A 297 24.88 -1.57 -0.10
C LYS A 297 24.96 -2.42 1.17
N PHE A 298 23.90 -3.18 1.46
CA PHE A 298 23.75 -3.94 2.70
C PHE A 298 23.69 -5.45 2.47
N LEU A 299 23.17 -5.85 1.31
CA LEU A 299 23.05 -7.25 0.91
C LEU A 299 24.43 -7.82 0.60
N SER A 300 24.69 -9.03 1.08
CA SER A 300 25.94 -9.75 0.78
C SER A 300 26.15 -9.92 -0.73
N ALA A 301 27.40 -10.08 -1.16
CA ALA A 301 27.68 -10.49 -2.53
C ALA A 301 26.97 -11.83 -2.82
N ARG A 302 26.46 -11.97 -4.05
CA ARG A 302 25.74 -13.17 -4.50
C ARG A 302 26.66 -14.27 -4.98
#